data_AF-A0A1T4Q958-F1
#
_entry.id   AF-A0A1T4Q958-F1
#
_cell.length_a   1.000
_cell.length_b   1.000
_cell.length_c   1.000
_cell.angle_alpha   90.00
_cell.angle_beta   90.00
_cell.angle_gamma   90.00
#
_symmetry.space_group_name_H-M   'P 1'
#
loop_
_entity.id
_entity.type
_entity.pdbx_description
1 polymer ?
#
loop_
_entity_poly.entity_id
_entity_poly.type
_entity_poly.pdbx_seq_one_letter_code
_entity_poly.pdbx_strand_id
1 'polypeptide(L)'
;MPPVKKVKLDLSKIKMAIRAGIPLSITTYTLPREMEAYIDSVLKAFLNELNQDKMSEYLTYCLNELLVNSKKANTKRIFFKQKNLDIFNEEQYSEGIKSFKSETLSNIRYYLDLQKKAGLYVKFVLQARNNKIKIEVRNNSELTVEEYKRMHDKLSRAQQYTSVDQAMTQVLDETEGAGLGLIIMILMLEKIGLTEENFQILCENGETITRIILPLDEKTQKNLSVVSREFVNLIDELPQFPDSVMRINRLLNNPDSKMSEIATLISSDISLTSDLLKLVNSATFALASPCRSISDAVKLVGIRGIKNMILSVSSMNVLNTLGEETKALWTHAYRVAFYTYNLARNFCSSNRTIVEDSYICGLLHDMGKLIFETTHPAYINRIKDICAQKGIQPDIFEKLVAGVNHGEIGALIAEKWNFPEVIVSVIRHHHEPDLAPENVKKLTEIVYLSDMLAHYQEKDIDFYQFDQEVLANFHITNEIQLQKISNSLEKAFDKESQ
;
A
#
# COMPACT_ATOMS: atom_id res chain seq x y z
N MET A 1 -17.21 -8.26 37.73
CA MET A 1 -16.73 -8.30 36.34
C MET A 1 -15.25 -7.96 36.35
N PRO A 2 -14.36 -8.79 35.78
CA PRO A 2 -12.96 -8.39 35.63
C PRO A 2 -12.90 -7.16 34.70
N PRO A 3 -12.03 -6.18 34.97
CA PRO A 3 -11.90 -5.01 34.10
C PRO A 3 -11.35 -5.46 32.74
N VAL A 4 -12.16 -5.26 31.69
CA VAL A 4 -11.76 -5.52 30.31
C VAL A 4 -10.66 -4.51 29.95
N LYS A 5 -9.50 -5.01 29.48
CA LYS A 5 -8.36 -4.18 29.09
C LYS A 5 -8.79 -3.18 28.02
N LYS A 6 -8.71 -1.88 28.30
CA LYS A 6 -8.78 -0.82 27.27
C LYS A 6 -7.73 -1.13 26.20
N VAL A 7 -8.16 -1.38 24.97
CA VAL A 7 -7.24 -1.51 23.83
C VAL A 7 -6.59 -0.14 23.65
N LYS A 8 -5.27 -0.08 23.89
CA LYS A 8 -4.52 1.18 23.82
C LYS A 8 -4.31 1.55 22.35
N LEU A 9 -4.56 2.80 22.00
CA LEU A 9 -4.27 3.34 20.67
C LEU A 9 -2.74 3.33 20.44
N ASP A 10 -2.31 2.72 19.34
CA ASP A 10 -0.90 2.66 18.93
C ASP A 10 -0.63 3.71 17.85
N LEU A 11 -0.28 4.92 18.29
CA LEU A 11 0.03 6.04 17.41
C LEU A 11 1.28 5.76 16.55
N SER A 12 2.25 5.00 17.07
CA SER A 12 3.43 4.58 16.31
C SER A 12 3.03 3.75 15.10
N LYS A 13 2.15 2.76 15.28
CA LYS A 13 1.66 1.92 14.18
C LYS A 13 0.90 2.73 13.14
N ILE A 14 0.08 3.69 13.56
CA ILE A 14 -0.65 4.59 12.63
C ILE A 14 0.33 5.41 11.79
N LYS A 15 1.32 6.03 12.44
CA LYS A 15 2.36 6.80 11.76
C LYS A 15 3.12 5.93 10.78
N MET A 16 3.61 4.78 11.23
CA MET A 16 4.31 3.81 10.38
C MET A 16 3.48 3.42 9.15
N ALA A 17 2.20 3.10 9.34
CA ALA A 17 1.31 2.73 8.23
C ALA A 17 1.17 3.87 7.20
N ILE A 18 1.03 5.12 7.65
CA ILE A 18 0.96 6.29 6.78
C ILE A 18 2.30 6.53 6.06
N ARG A 19 3.43 6.41 6.76
CA ARG A 19 4.78 6.63 6.21
C ARG A 19 5.17 5.59 5.18
N ALA A 20 4.89 4.32 5.48
CA ALA A 20 5.15 3.20 4.59
C ALA A 20 4.09 3.07 3.48
N GLY A 21 2.95 3.78 3.57
CA GLY A 21 1.86 3.68 2.59
C GLY A 21 1.08 2.36 2.66
N ILE A 22 1.34 1.54 3.69
CA ILE A 22 0.69 0.25 3.90
C ILE A 22 -0.69 0.44 4.55
N PRO A 23 -1.66 -0.43 4.26
CA PRO A 23 -2.97 -0.36 4.89
C PRO A 23 -2.86 -0.66 6.40
N LEU A 24 -3.65 0.02 7.22
CA LEU A 24 -3.89 -0.27 8.62
C LEU A 24 -5.21 -1.00 8.75
N SER A 25 -5.21 -2.24 9.25
CA SER A 25 -6.43 -3.05 9.36
C SER A 25 -6.81 -3.40 10.80
N ILE A 26 -8.13 -3.48 11.06
CA ILE A 26 -8.73 -3.94 12.32
C ILE A 26 -9.81 -4.96 11.97
N THR A 27 -9.60 -6.21 12.37
CA THR A 27 -10.59 -7.29 12.16
C THR A 27 -11.35 -7.56 13.46
N THR A 28 -12.67 -7.61 13.39
CA THR A 28 -13.52 -7.96 14.53
C THR A 28 -14.66 -8.89 14.15
N TYR A 29 -14.98 -9.84 15.03
CA TYR A 29 -16.12 -10.76 14.87
C TYR A 29 -17.40 -10.21 15.51
N THR A 30 -17.25 -9.26 16.43
CA THR A 30 -18.35 -8.58 17.09
C THR A 30 -18.06 -7.08 17.14
N LEU A 31 -19.11 -6.26 17.14
CA LEU A 31 -18.97 -4.80 17.21
C LEU A 31 -19.57 -4.31 18.54
N PRO A 32 -18.90 -4.51 19.68
CA PRO A 32 -19.30 -3.90 20.94
C PRO A 32 -18.95 -2.40 20.94
N ARG A 33 -19.64 -1.61 21.78
CA ARG A 33 -19.40 -0.15 21.89
C ARG A 33 -17.94 0.23 22.13
N GLU A 34 -17.19 -0.60 22.87
CA GLU A 34 -15.76 -0.38 23.11
C GLU A 34 -14.92 -0.50 21.83
N MET A 35 -15.28 -1.43 20.94
CA MET A 35 -14.62 -1.61 19.64
C MET A 35 -15.00 -0.48 18.68
N GLU A 36 -16.27 -0.04 18.68
CA GLU A 36 -16.71 1.13 17.91
C GLU A 36 -15.93 2.38 18.33
N ALA A 37 -15.81 2.64 19.63
CA ALA A 37 -15.04 3.75 20.16
C ALA A 37 -13.54 3.65 19.83
N TYR A 38 -12.99 2.44 19.83
CA TYR A 38 -11.61 2.20 19.42
C TYR A 38 -11.40 2.49 17.93
N ILE A 39 -12.26 1.98 17.06
CA ILE A 39 -12.20 2.24 15.61
C ILE A 39 -12.35 3.74 15.32
N ASP A 40 -13.28 4.43 15.99
CA ASP A 40 -13.44 5.88 15.88
C ASP A 40 -12.17 6.64 16.30
N SER A 41 -11.55 6.23 17.42
CA SER A 41 -10.28 6.80 17.87
C SER A 41 -9.15 6.59 16.87
N VAL A 42 -9.11 5.42 16.22
CA VAL A 42 -8.13 5.11 15.17
C VAL A 42 -8.36 5.97 13.93
N LEU A 43 -9.60 6.10 13.45
CA LEU A 43 -9.94 6.96 12.32
C LEU A 43 -9.55 8.42 12.60
N LYS A 44 -9.91 8.95 13.77
CA LYS A 44 -9.57 10.33 14.17
C LYS A 44 -8.07 10.56 14.24
N ALA A 45 -7.32 9.64 14.83
CA ALA A 45 -5.87 9.73 14.89
C ALA A 45 -5.23 9.66 13.49
N PHE A 46 -5.74 8.78 12.62
CA PHE A 46 -5.29 8.64 11.24
C PHE A 46 -5.54 9.91 10.42
N LEU A 47 -6.75 10.48 10.50
CA LEU A 47 -7.10 11.73 9.82
C LEU A 47 -6.32 12.92 10.39
N ASN A 48 -6.09 12.96 11.70
CA ASN A 48 -5.29 14.00 12.33
C ASN A 48 -3.83 13.97 11.86
N GLU A 49 -3.22 12.79 11.74
CA GLU A 49 -1.86 12.66 11.17
C GLU A 49 -1.79 13.14 9.71
N LEU A 50 -2.91 13.12 8.99
CA LEU A 50 -3.03 13.61 7.62
C LEU A 50 -3.53 15.07 7.54
N ASN A 51 -3.77 15.74 8.67
CA ASN A 51 -4.40 17.06 8.79
C ASN A 51 -5.75 17.16 8.04
N GLN A 52 -6.57 16.12 8.19
CA GLN A 52 -7.95 16.01 7.71
C GLN A 52 -8.93 15.92 8.89
N ASP A 53 -8.56 16.49 10.04
CA ASP A 53 -9.34 16.49 11.29
C ASP A 53 -10.75 17.07 11.10
N LYS A 54 -10.90 18.06 10.22
CA LYS A 54 -12.18 18.69 9.88
C LYS A 54 -13.21 17.72 9.28
N MET A 55 -12.76 16.64 8.66
CA MET A 55 -13.63 15.62 8.07
C MET A 55 -13.99 14.51 9.06
N SER A 56 -13.37 14.50 10.25
CA SER A 56 -13.46 13.37 11.17
C SER A 56 -14.89 13.06 11.62
N GLU A 57 -15.70 14.05 11.97
CA GLU A 57 -17.08 13.81 12.41
C GLU A 57 -17.94 13.19 11.31
N TYR A 58 -17.83 13.70 10.09
CA TYR A 58 -18.55 13.19 8.92
C TYR A 58 -18.13 11.77 8.57
N LEU A 59 -16.82 11.50 8.54
CA LEU A 59 -16.28 10.19 8.21
C LEU A 59 -16.50 9.17 9.33
N THR A 60 -16.52 9.58 10.60
CA THR A 60 -16.92 8.73 11.73
C THR A 60 -18.36 8.26 11.55
N TYR A 61 -19.28 9.14 11.18
CA TYR A 61 -20.67 8.75 10.90
C TYR A 61 -20.73 7.72 9.77
N CYS A 62 -20.07 8.01 8.64
CA CYS A 62 -20.06 7.14 7.48
C CYS A 62 -19.49 5.75 7.84
N LEU A 63 -18.35 5.71 8.52
CA LEU A 63 -17.72 4.47 8.96
C LEU A 63 -18.63 3.65 9.87
N ASN A 64 -19.27 4.29 10.85
CA ASN A 64 -20.19 3.61 11.76
C ASN A 64 -21.38 3.00 11.01
N GLU A 65 -21.94 3.71 10.02
CA GLU A 65 -23.03 3.17 9.20
C GLU A 65 -22.58 1.95 8.38
N LEU A 66 -21.38 1.99 7.78
CA LEU A 66 -20.82 0.86 7.03
C LEU A 66 -20.54 -0.35 7.92
N LEU A 67 -19.97 -0.15 9.11
CA LEU A 67 -19.73 -1.21 10.10
C LEU A 67 -21.03 -1.86 10.56
N VAL A 68 -22.06 -1.05 10.84
CA VAL A 68 -23.37 -1.52 11.27
C VAL A 68 -24.04 -2.33 10.15
N ASN A 69 -23.96 -1.88 8.89
CA ASN A 69 -24.53 -2.62 7.76
C ASN A 69 -23.79 -3.94 7.48
N SER A 70 -22.47 -3.95 7.59
CA SER A 70 -21.65 -5.15 7.48
C SER A 70 -22.00 -6.19 8.55
N LYS A 71 -22.23 -5.74 9.78
CA LYS A 71 -22.72 -6.60 10.89
C LYS A 71 -24.13 -7.13 10.62
N LYS A 72 -25.05 -6.30 10.09
CA LYS A 72 -26.40 -6.75 9.73
C LYS A 72 -26.33 -7.84 8.65
N ALA A 73 -25.49 -7.68 7.64
CA ALA A 73 -25.29 -8.69 6.59
C ALA A 73 -24.83 -10.03 7.18
N ASN A 74 -23.81 -10.03 8.06
CA ASN A 74 -23.38 -11.23 8.77
C ASN A 74 -24.50 -11.84 9.63
N THR A 75 -25.33 -11.00 10.26
CA THR A 75 -26.50 -11.45 11.04
C THR A 75 -27.54 -12.12 10.15
N LYS A 76 -27.80 -11.59 8.94
CA LYS A 76 -28.72 -12.19 7.96
C LYS A 76 -28.26 -13.58 7.55
N ARG A 77 -26.97 -13.77 7.25
CA ARG A 77 -26.42 -15.10 6.89
C ARG A 77 -26.69 -16.15 7.98
N ILE A 78 -26.51 -15.79 9.25
CA ILE A 78 -26.84 -16.69 10.37
C ILE A 78 -28.35 -16.89 10.51
N PHE A 79 -29.13 -15.82 10.45
CA PHE A 79 -30.59 -15.87 10.62
C PHE A 79 -31.26 -16.79 9.59
N PHE A 80 -30.94 -16.60 8.30
CA PHE A 80 -31.47 -17.42 7.23
C PHE A 80 -31.05 -18.88 7.36
N LYS A 81 -29.79 -19.13 7.74
CA LYS A 81 -29.30 -20.48 8.03
C LYS A 81 -30.06 -21.14 9.19
N GLN A 82 -30.38 -20.42 10.26
CA GLN A 82 -31.16 -20.94 11.40
C GLN A 82 -32.61 -21.23 11.01
N LYS A 83 -33.18 -20.47 10.07
CA LYS A 83 -34.54 -20.68 9.53
C LYS A 83 -34.58 -21.74 8.42
N ASN A 84 -33.44 -22.27 8.01
CA ASN A 84 -33.30 -23.17 6.86
C ASN A 84 -33.85 -22.57 5.56
N LEU A 85 -33.65 -21.25 5.40
CA LEU A 85 -33.98 -20.47 4.21
C LEU A 85 -32.71 -20.16 3.42
N ASP A 86 -32.80 -20.21 2.10
CA ASP A 86 -31.78 -19.76 1.17
C ASP A 86 -31.89 -18.25 0.96
N ILE A 87 -30.86 -17.53 1.39
CA ILE A 87 -30.80 -16.07 1.28
C ILE A 87 -30.57 -15.59 -0.15
N PHE A 88 -30.13 -16.46 -1.06
CA PHE A 88 -29.94 -16.15 -2.48
C PHE A 88 -31.20 -16.40 -3.32
N ASN A 89 -32.22 -17.04 -2.74
CA ASN A 89 -33.53 -17.20 -3.37
C ASN A 89 -34.44 -16.01 -3.04
N GLU A 90 -35.02 -15.38 -4.07
CA GLU A 90 -35.82 -14.15 -3.93
C GLU A 90 -37.08 -14.32 -3.06
N GLU A 91 -37.81 -15.42 -3.24
CA GLU A 91 -39.04 -15.70 -2.48
C GLU A 91 -38.72 -15.94 -1.00
N GLN A 92 -37.71 -16.76 -0.73
CA GLN A 92 -37.27 -17.08 0.63
C GLN A 92 -36.63 -15.87 1.32
N TYR A 93 -35.88 -15.03 0.57
CA TYR A 93 -35.40 -13.74 1.06
C TYR A 93 -36.55 -12.86 1.54
N SER A 94 -37.57 -12.70 0.71
CA SER A 94 -38.75 -11.90 0.99
C SER A 94 -39.54 -12.42 2.19
N GLU A 95 -39.59 -13.74 2.39
CA GLU A 95 -40.18 -14.36 3.57
C GLU A 95 -39.36 -14.07 4.84
N GLY A 96 -38.06 -14.40 4.82
CA GLY A 96 -37.20 -14.28 5.99
C GLY A 96 -37.03 -12.84 6.49
N ILE A 97 -36.99 -11.86 5.59
CA ILE A 97 -36.82 -10.46 5.97
C ILE A 97 -37.98 -9.89 6.77
N LYS A 98 -39.20 -10.41 6.60
CA LYS A 98 -40.39 -9.91 7.33
C LYS A 98 -40.25 -10.03 8.84
N SER A 99 -39.57 -11.07 9.34
CA SER A 99 -39.37 -11.30 10.77
C SER A 99 -37.94 -11.06 11.25
N PHE A 100 -37.00 -10.79 10.34
CA PHE A 100 -35.58 -10.57 10.66
C PHE A 100 -35.37 -9.52 11.78
N LYS A 101 -35.99 -8.34 11.65
CA LYS A 101 -35.80 -7.22 12.60
C LYS A 101 -36.29 -7.57 14.01
N SER A 102 -37.50 -8.12 14.14
CA SER A 102 -38.10 -8.44 15.45
C SER A 102 -37.37 -9.59 16.16
N GLU A 103 -37.00 -10.63 15.41
CA GLU A 103 -36.35 -11.83 15.96
C GLU A 103 -34.87 -11.62 16.31
N THR A 104 -34.15 -10.80 15.54
CA THR A 104 -32.73 -10.55 15.84
C THR A 104 -32.54 -9.54 16.97
N LEU A 105 -33.41 -8.53 17.08
CA LEU A 105 -33.34 -7.53 18.16
C LEU A 105 -33.68 -8.13 19.54
N SER A 106 -34.57 -9.12 19.59
CA SER A 106 -34.90 -9.83 20.84
C SER A 106 -33.76 -10.73 21.33
N ASN A 107 -32.85 -11.15 20.44
CA ASN A 107 -31.83 -12.16 20.74
C ASN A 107 -30.42 -11.77 20.26
N ILE A 108 -30.03 -10.49 20.40
CA ILE A 108 -28.76 -9.96 19.86
C ILE A 108 -27.53 -10.79 20.26
N ARG A 109 -27.42 -11.20 21.53
CA ARG A 109 -26.27 -11.98 22.02
C ARG A 109 -26.17 -13.35 21.35
N TYR A 110 -27.31 -14.03 21.18
CA TYR A 110 -27.37 -15.35 20.55
C TYR A 110 -26.84 -15.31 19.11
N TYR A 111 -27.30 -14.34 18.31
CA TYR A 111 -26.85 -14.21 16.92
C TYR A 111 -25.37 -13.79 16.81
N LEU A 112 -24.86 -12.97 17.73
CA LEU A 112 -23.44 -12.59 17.76
C LEU A 112 -22.52 -13.77 18.08
N ASP A 113 -22.91 -14.64 19.02
CA ASP A 113 -22.14 -15.84 19.33
C ASP A 113 -22.12 -16.82 18.15
N LEU A 114 -23.24 -16.95 17.43
CA LEU A 114 -23.31 -17.77 16.22
C LEU A 114 -22.46 -17.19 15.07
N GLN A 115 -22.45 -15.87 14.88
CA GLN A 115 -21.57 -15.22 13.90
C GLN A 115 -20.11 -15.54 14.17
N LYS A 116 -19.68 -15.40 15.43
CA LYS A 116 -18.32 -15.73 15.85
C LYS A 116 -17.98 -17.20 15.61
N LYS A 117 -18.88 -18.13 15.95
CA LYS A 117 -18.71 -19.57 15.70
C LYS A 117 -18.62 -19.92 14.21
N ALA A 118 -19.32 -19.18 13.37
CA ALA A 118 -19.29 -19.35 11.92
C ALA A 118 -18.08 -18.67 11.25
N GLY A 119 -17.22 -17.98 12.00
CA GLY A 119 -16.07 -17.27 11.47
C GLY A 119 -16.44 -16.02 10.66
N LEU A 120 -17.64 -15.47 10.85
CA LEU A 120 -18.06 -14.24 10.18
C LEU A 120 -17.39 -13.03 10.83
N TYR A 121 -16.76 -12.19 10.02
CA TYR A 121 -16.01 -11.04 10.49
C TYR A 121 -16.40 -9.75 9.76
N VAL A 122 -16.04 -8.63 10.39
CA VAL A 122 -16.01 -7.30 9.79
C VAL A 122 -14.58 -6.79 9.94
N LYS A 123 -13.99 -6.33 8.84
CA LYS A 123 -12.63 -5.82 8.78
C LYS A 123 -12.67 -4.37 8.31
N PHE A 124 -12.14 -3.49 9.13
CA PHE A 124 -11.94 -2.09 8.84
C PHE A 124 -10.52 -1.87 8.32
N VAL A 125 -10.36 -1.13 7.23
CA VAL A 125 -9.05 -0.82 6.65
C VAL A 125 -8.94 0.67 6.37
N LEU A 126 -7.84 1.28 6.80
CA LEU A 126 -7.44 2.64 6.45
C LEU A 126 -6.16 2.61 5.63
N GLN A 127 -6.07 3.40 4.58
CA GLN A 127 -4.82 3.56 3.83
C GLN A 127 -4.74 4.99 3.30
N ALA A 128 -3.56 5.59 3.42
CA ALA A 128 -3.29 6.91 2.86
C ALA A 128 -2.14 6.76 1.88
N ARG A 129 -2.43 6.98 0.60
CA ARG A 129 -1.46 6.85 -0.46
C ARG A 129 -1.82 7.64 -1.69
N ASN A 130 -0.81 8.09 -2.44
CA ASN A 130 -0.94 8.81 -3.71
C ASN A 130 -2.01 9.91 -3.69
N ASN A 131 -1.99 10.72 -2.64
CA ASN A 131 -2.95 11.81 -2.44
C ASN A 131 -4.42 11.36 -2.30
N LYS A 132 -4.65 10.13 -1.84
CA LYS A 132 -5.99 9.61 -1.51
C LYS A 132 -5.98 9.01 -0.12
N ILE A 133 -7.11 9.11 0.55
CA ILE A 133 -7.41 8.36 1.77
C ILE A 133 -8.49 7.35 1.40
N LYS A 134 -8.21 6.09 1.72
CA LYS A 134 -9.07 4.96 1.46
C LYS A 134 -9.56 4.42 2.80
N ILE A 135 -10.88 4.36 2.95
CA ILE A 135 -11.57 3.83 4.12
C ILE A 135 -12.40 2.66 3.63
N GLU A 136 -12.07 1.44 4.05
CA GLU A 136 -12.81 0.23 3.67
C GLU A 136 -13.44 -0.45 4.88
N VAL A 137 -14.64 -0.97 4.67
CA VAL A 137 -15.25 -1.98 5.52
C VAL A 137 -15.53 -3.21 4.67
N ARG A 138 -14.88 -4.31 5.05
CA ARG A 138 -14.99 -5.63 4.41
C ARG A 138 -15.74 -6.59 5.32
N ASN A 139 -16.61 -7.42 4.78
CA ASN A 139 -17.19 -8.54 5.49
C ASN A 139 -17.24 -9.78 4.60
N ASN A 140 -16.97 -10.94 5.18
CA ASN A 140 -16.95 -12.22 4.46
C ASN A 140 -18.35 -12.81 4.24
N SER A 141 -19.32 -11.94 3.93
CA SER A 141 -20.65 -12.34 3.44
C SER A 141 -20.84 -11.77 2.04
N GLU A 142 -20.97 -12.64 1.05
CA GLU A 142 -21.22 -12.28 -0.36
C GLU A 142 -22.56 -11.57 -0.53
N LEU A 143 -22.60 -10.44 -1.24
CA LEU A 143 -23.80 -9.63 -1.43
C LEU A 143 -24.84 -10.37 -2.29
N THR A 144 -26.10 -10.43 -1.83
CA THR A 144 -27.18 -10.99 -2.67
C THR A 144 -27.72 -9.95 -3.65
N VAL A 145 -28.38 -10.41 -4.72
CA VAL A 145 -29.05 -9.52 -5.70
C VAL A 145 -30.06 -8.60 -5.02
N GLU A 146 -30.84 -9.12 -4.06
CA GLU A 146 -31.84 -8.34 -3.32
C GLU A 146 -31.21 -7.30 -2.39
N GLU A 147 -30.08 -7.64 -1.75
CA GLU A 147 -29.32 -6.68 -0.95
C GLU A 147 -28.72 -5.57 -1.82
N TYR A 148 -28.17 -5.92 -2.98
CA TYR A 148 -27.65 -4.96 -3.94
C TYR A 148 -28.74 -4.01 -4.45
N LYS A 149 -29.89 -4.52 -4.93
CA LYS A 149 -31.03 -3.70 -5.37
C LYS A 149 -31.45 -2.71 -4.28
N ARG A 150 -31.63 -3.19 -3.04
CA ARG A 150 -32.02 -2.35 -1.90
C ARG A 150 -30.99 -1.27 -1.58
N MET A 151 -29.71 -1.57 -1.68
CA MET A 151 -28.64 -0.58 -1.47
C MET A 151 -28.63 0.44 -2.60
N HIS A 152 -28.69 -0.01 -3.85
CA HIS A 152 -28.72 0.85 -5.04
C HIS A 152 -29.93 1.80 -5.04
N ASP A 153 -31.12 1.31 -4.67
CA ASP A 153 -32.33 2.13 -4.54
C ASP A 153 -32.20 3.19 -3.45
N LYS A 154 -31.49 2.89 -2.34
CA LYS A 154 -31.24 3.86 -1.27
C LYS A 154 -30.25 4.94 -1.71
N LEU A 155 -29.17 4.54 -2.40
CA LEU A 155 -28.17 5.47 -2.93
C LEU A 155 -28.78 6.38 -4.00
N SER A 156 -29.55 5.83 -4.95
CA SER A 156 -30.24 6.60 -6.00
C SER A 156 -31.24 7.61 -5.42
N ARG A 157 -31.91 7.25 -4.31
CA ARG A 157 -32.80 8.18 -3.60
C ARG A 157 -32.06 9.27 -2.85
N ALA A 158 -30.80 9.07 -2.46
CA ALA A 158 -30.02 10.09 -1.75
C ALA A 158 -29.94 11.39 -2.57
N GLN A 159 -29.84 11.28 -3.90
CA GLN A 159 -29.82 12.41 -4.84
C GLN A 159 -31.09 13.28 -4.81
N GLN A 160 -32.20 12.76 -4.29
CA GLN A 160 -33.48 13.49 -4.21
C GLN A 160 -33.57 14.38 -2.98
N TYR A 161 -32.64 14.23 -2.03
CA TYR A 161 -32.61 14.99 -0.79
C TYR A 161 -31.51 16.05 -0.83
N THR A 162 -31.83 17.23 -0.31
CA THR A 162 -30.88 18.35 -0.18
C THR A 162 -30.35 18.51 1.24
N SER A 163 -30.98 17.84 2.22
CA SER A 163 -30.58 17.88 3.62
C SER A 163 -31.01 16.62 4.38
N VAL A 164 -30.36 16.36 5.51
CA VAL A 164 -30.70 15.26 6.43
C VAL A 164 -32.11 15.42 6.98
N ASP A 165 -32.52 16.64 7.32
CA ASP A 165 -33.87 16.93 7.84
C ASP A 165 -34.96 16.57 6.82
N GLN A 166 -34.70 16.87 5.53
CA GLN A 166 -35.62 16.50 4.45
C GLN A 166 -35.72 14.98 4.32
N ALA A 167 -34.58 14.26 4.38
CA ALA A 167 -34.56 12.80 4.33
C ALA A 167 -35.35 12.19 5.50
N MET A 168 -35.13 12.68 6.72
CA MET A 168 -35.84 12.18 7.92
C MET A 168 -37.36 12.38 7.86
N THR A 169 -37.83 13.43 7.18
CA THR A 169 -39.28 13.75 7.11
C THR A 169 -40.02 12.91 6.07
N GLN A 170 -39.34 12.44 5.01
CA GLN A 170 -39.98 11.82 3.85
C GLN A 170 -39.91 10.29 3.80
N VAL A 171 -39.08 9.63 4.63
CA VAL A 171 -38.91 8.17 4.56
C VAL A 171 -39.81 7.44 5.57
N LEU A 172 -40.68 6.57 5.05
CA LEU A 172 -41.74 5.84 5.74
C LEU A 172 -41.59 4.29 5.65
N ASP A 173 -40.39 3.76 5.37
CA ASP A 173 -40.20 2.31 5.24
C ASP A 173 -39.61 1.69 6.52
N GLU A 174 -40.41 0.90 7.25
CA GLU A 174 -40.06 0.33 8.56
C GLU A 174 -39.39 -1.05 8.50
N THR A 175 -39.32 -1.64 7.30
CA THR A 175 -39.02 -3.06 7.12
C THR A 175 -37.60 -3.47 7.53
N GLU A 176 -36.61 -2.57 7.52
CA GLU A 176 -35.24 -2.80 8.03
C GLU A 176 -34.55 -1.52 8.55
N GLY A 177 -35.05 -0.98 9.67
CA GLY A 177 -34.69 0.39 10.07
C GLY A 177 -35.24 1.41 9.07
N ALA A 178 -35.18 2.70 9.36
CA ALA A 178 -35.80 3.71 8.49
C ALA A 178 -35.18 3.81 7.07
N GLY A 179 -34.26 2.93 6.67
CA GLY A 179 -33.56 3.00 5.38
C GLY A 179 -32.64 4.21 5.19
N LEU A 180 -32.63 5.13 6.16
CA LEU A 180 -31.97 6.43 6.10
C LEU A 180 -30.45 6.38 6.22
N GLY A 181 -29.86 5.32 6.78
CA GLY A 181 -28.43 5.32 7.12
C GLY A 181 -27.52 5.60 5.92
N LEU A 182 -27.69 4.86 4.83
CA LEU A 182 -26.93 5.10 3.58
C LEU A 182 -27.26 6.45 2.93
N ILE A 183 -28.51 6.92 3.04
CA ILE A 183 -28.91 8.24 2.52
C ILE A 183 -28.19 9.35 3.28
N ILE A 184 -28.23 9.31 4.61
CA ILE A 184 -27.55 10.28 5.48
C ILE A 184 -26.04 10.19 5.27
N MET A 185 -25.49 8.99 5.08
CA MET A 185 -24.08 8.81 4.73
C MET A 185 -23.70 9.58 3.48
N ILE A 186 -24.45 9.44 2.37
CA ILE A 186 -24.17 10.20 1.13
C ILE A 186 -24.29 11.72 1.37
N LEU A 187 -25.32 12.17 2.09
CA LEU A 187 -25.46 13.59 2.45
C LEU A 187 -24.31 14.11 3.33
N MET A 188 -23.76 13.27 4.21
CA MET A 188 -22.59 13.60 5.04
C MET A 188 -21.31 13.69 4.19
N LEU A 189 -21.16 12.82 3.18
CA LEU A 189 -20.07 12.88 2.22
C LEU A 189 -20.15 14.17 1.37
N GLU A 190 -21.34 14.59 0.95
CA GLU A 190 -21.55 15.86 0.21
C GLU A 190 -21.14 17.09 1.04
N LYS A 191 -21.34 17.07 2.37
CA LYS A 191 -20.91 18.18 3.25
C LYS A 191 -19.40 18.39 3.28
N ILE A 192 -18.62 17.36 2.96
CA ILE A 192 -17.17 17.43 2.85
C ILE A 192 -16.69 17.47 1.39
N GLY A 193 -17.60 17.78 0.45
CA GLY A 193 -17.27 18.00 -0.97
C GLY A 193 -17.08 16.71 -1.77
N LEU A 194 -17.53 15.56 -1.26
CA LEU A 194 -17.48 14.28 -1.96
C LEU A 194 -18.81 14.00 -2.65
N THR A 195 -18.77 13.10 -3.63
CA THR A 195 -19.95 12.65 -4.38
C THR A 195 -20.18 11.16 -4.18
N GLU A 196 -21.27 10.62 -4.73
CA GLU A 196 -21.51 9.18 -4.73
C GLU A 196 -20.40 8.38 -5.42
N GLU A 197 -19.65 8.96 -6.37
CA GLU A 197 -18.53 8.30 -7.06
C GLU A 197 -17.38 7.96 -6.10
N ASN A 198 -17.28 8.70 -4.98
CA ASN A 198 -16.31 8.43 -3.93
C ASN A 198 -16.69 7.22 -3.06
N PHE A 199 -17.89 6.67 -3.21
CA PHE A 199 -18.37 5.50 -2.50
C PHE A 199 -18.55 4.31 -3.45
N GLN A 200 -17.93 3.19 -3.12
CA GLN A 200 -17.94 1.99 -3.96
C GLN A 200 -18.39 0.77 -3.14
N ILE A 201 -19.12 -0.12 -3.81
CA ILE A 201 -19.49 -1.43 -3.29
C ILE A 201 -18.97 -2.47 -4.28
N LEU A 202 -18.09 -3.35 -3.82
CA LEU A 202 -17.44 -4.38 -4.61
C LEU A 202 -17.72 -5.75 -3.98
N CYS A 203 -17.71 -6.79 -4.81
CA CYS A 203 -17.74 -8.18 -4.37
C CYS A 203 -16.52 -8.90 -4.92
N GLU A 204 -15.62 -9.32 -4.04
CA GLU A 204 -14.36 -9.97 -4.38
C GLU A 204 -14.19 -11.22 -3.53
N ASN A 205 -13.97 -12.39 -4.15
CA ASN A 205 -13.70 -13.66 -3.46
C ASN A 205 -14.74 -14.03 -2.38
N GLY A 206 -16.02 -13.70 -2.59
CA GLY A 206 -17.10 -13.95 -1.62
C GLY A 206 -17.15 -12.95 -0.46
N GLU A 207 -16.35 -11.90 -0.48
CA GLU A 207 -16.43 -10.77 0.44
C GLU A 207 -17.21 -9.61 -0.18
N THR A 208 -18.02 -8.93 0.65
CA THR A 208 -18.55 -7.61 0.30
C THR A 208 -17.58 -6.56 0.84
N ILE A 209 -17.19 -5.62 -0.03
CA ILE A 209 -16.28 -4.52 0.29
C ILE A 209 -17.04 -3.23 0.05
N THR A 210 -17.18 -2.41 1.09
CA THR A 210 -17.67 -1.03 0.97
C THR A 210 -16.50 -0.08 1.20
N ARG A 211 -16.28 0.85 0.28
CA ARG A 211 -15.10 1.71 0.29
C ARG A 211 -15.47 3.16 0.06
N ILE A 212 -14.90 4.05 0.86
CA ILE A 212 -14.89 5.50 0.62
C ILE A 212 -13.48 5.89 0.20
N ILE A 213 -13.35 6.51 -0.97
CA ILE A 213 -12.09 7.06 -1.49
C ILE A 213 -12.24 8.57 -1.55
N LEU A 214 -11.48 9.28 -0.73
CA LEU A 214 -11.44 10.74 -0.74
C LEU A 214 -10.05 11.23 -1.17
N PRO A 215 -9.96 12.29 -1.98
CA PRO A 215 -8.68 12.92 -2.24
C PRO A 215 -8.15 13.55 -0.94
N LEU A 216 -6.83 13.54 -0.77
CA LEU A 216 -6.16 14.50 0.10
C LEU A 216 -6.47 15.89 -0.48
N ASP A 217 -6.92 16.80 0.39
CA ASP A 217 -7.28 18.19 0.05
C ASP A 217 -6.44 18.78 -1.11
N GLU A 218 -7.07 19.31 -2.16
CA GLU A 218 -6.38 19.74 -3.39
C GLU A 218 -5.25 20.75 -3.11
N LYS A 219 -5.45 21.61 -2.11
CA LYS A 219 -4.44 22.56 -1.67
C LYS A 219 -3.25 21.82 -1.05
N THR A 220 -3.51 20.83 -0.19
CA THR A 220 -2.51 19.90 0.36
C THR A 220 -1.76 19.16 -0.75
N GLN A 221 -2.45 18.62 -1.75
CA GLN A 221 -1.84 17.92 -2.89
C GLN A 221 -0.96 18.85 -3.73
N LYS A 222 -1.46 20.03 -4.09
CA LYS A 222 -0.70 21.04 -4.85
C LYS A 222 0.54 21.46 -4.07
N ASN A 223 0.40 21.70 -2.77
CA ASN A 223 1.52 22.06 -1.92
C ASN A 223 2.53 20.92 -1.82
N LEU A 224 2.11 19.66 -1.61
CA LEU A 224 3.00 18.49 -1.60
C LEU A 224 3.80 18.36 -2.91
N SER A 225 3.14 18.55 -4.06
CA SER A 225 3.81 18.50 -5.37
C SER A 225 4.83 19.64 -5.51
N VAL A 226 4.47 20.86 -5.11
CA VAL A 226 5.39 22.01 -5.11
C VAL A 226 6.59 21.72 -4.21
N VAL A 227 6.38 21.30 -2.96
CA VAL A 227 7.46 20.98 -2.03
C VAL A 227 8.35 19.84 -2.56
N SER A 228 7.75 18.80 -3.16
CA SER A 228 8.51 17.69 -3.77
C SER A 228 9.43 18.18 -4.88
N ARG A 229 8.95 19.08 -5.76
CA ARG A 229 9.77 19.66 -6.84
C ARG A 229 10.85 20.59 -6.31
N GLU A 230 10.53 21.45 -5.34
CA GLU A 230 11.52 22.33 -4.71
C GLU A 230 12.60 21.52 -3.97
N PHE A 231 12.22 20.42 -3.32
CA PHE A 231 13.14 19.46 -2.72
C PHE A 231 14.11 18.92 -3.79
N VAL A 232 13.59 18.37 -4.89
CA VAL A 232 14.41 17.82 -5.98
C VAL A 232 15.28 18.89 -6.67
N ASN A 233 14.81 20.13 -6.80
CA ASN A 233 15.58 21.23 -7.39
C ASN A 233 16.75 21.66 -6.50
N LEU A 234 16.55 21.77 -5.19
CA LEU A 234 17.62 22.11 -4.25
C LEU A 234 18.72 21.05 -4.13
N ILE A 235 18.39 19.86 -4.59
CA ILE A 235 19.18 18.62 -4.60
C ILE A 235 19.99 18.53 -5.91
N ASP A 236 20.47 19.67 -6.42
CA ASP A 236 21.54 19.72 -7.44
C ASP A 236 22.92 19.33 -6.85
N GLU A 237 23.02 19.30 -5.52
CA GLU A 237 24.21 18.93 -4.73
C GLU A 237 24.00 17.60 -3.96
N LEU A 238 23.20 16.66 -4.47
CA LEU A 238 23.28 15.29 -3.96
C LEU A 238 24.71 14.79 -4.09
N PRO A 239 25.18 13.91 -3.19
CA PRO A 239 26.44 13.22 -3.39
C PRO A 239 26.42 12.62 -4.80
N GLN A 240 27.19 13.23 -5.69
CA GLN A 240 27.31 12.75 -7.05
C GLN A 240 27.86 11.35 -6.92
N PHE A 241 27.25 10.39 -7.62
CA PHE A 241 27.86 9.08 -7.74
C PHE A 241 29.32 9.27 -8.15
N PRO A 242 30.27 8.52 -7.56
CA PRO A 242 31.69 8.67 -7.86
C PRO A 242 31.94 8.78 -9.37
N ASP A 243 32.90 9.59 -9.82
CA ASP A 243 33.17 9.79 -11.25
C ASP A 243 33.33 8.47 -12.04
N SER A 244 33.85 7.42 -11.39
CA SER A 244 33.94 6.07 -11.95
C SER A 244 32.56 5.52 -12.33
N VAL A 245 31.55 5.70 -11.49
CA VAL A 245 30.16 5.27 -11.68
C VAL A 245 29.50 6.01 -12.83
N MET A 246 29.64 7.34 -12.85
CA MET A 246 29.07 8.16 -13.93
C MET A 246 29.70 7.81 -15.27
N ARG A 247 31.01 7.58 -15.32
CA ARG A 247 31.72 7.14 -16.53
C ARG A 247 31.26 5.77 -16.99
N ILE A 248 31.08 4.80 -16.08
CA ILE A 248 30.59 3.49 -16.48
C ILE A 248 29.13 3.58 -16.97
N ASN A 249 28.26 4.36 -16.29
CA ASN A 249 26.87 4.55 -16.73
C ASN A 249 26.80 5.18 -18.14
N ARG A 250 27.68 6.15 -18.47
CA ARG A 250 27.79 6.69 -19.83
C ARG A 250 28.19 5.62 -20.85
N LEU A 251 29.17 4.77 -20.54
CA LEU A 251 29.58 3.68 -21.43
C LEU A 251 28.45 2.65 -21.61
N LEU A 252 27.73 2.30 -20.54
CA LEU A 252 26.62 1.36 -20.57
C LEU A 252 25.41 1.85 -21.38
N ASN A 253 25.21 3.17 -21.48
CA ASN A 253 24.13 3.78 -22.26
C ASN A 253 24.54 4.17 -23.69
N ASN A 254 25.80 4.01 -24.06
CA ASN A 254 26.28 4.26 -25.42
C ASN A 254 26.23 2.95 -26.23
N PRO A 255 25.41 2.86 -27.30
CA PRO A 255 25.25 1.64 -28.10
C PRO A 255 26.52 1.20 -28.82
N ASP A 256 27.51 2.10 -28.99
CA ASP A 256 28.79 1.81 -29.64
C ASP A 256 29.89 1.33 -28.67
N SER A 257 29.63 1.32 -27.36
CA SER A 257 30.62 0.93 -26.36
C SER A 257 30.94 -0.56 -26.37
N LYS A 258 32.21 -0.90 -26.15
CA LYS A 258 32.65 -2.31 -26.08
C LYS A 258 32.66 -2.83 -24.65
N MET A 259 32.33 -4.13 -24.46
CA MET A 259 32.47 -4.80 -23.15
C MET A 259 33.88 -4.66 -22.56
N SER A 260 34.91 -4.64 -23.42
CA SER A 260 36.29 -4.45 -22.98
C SER A 260 36.53 -3.10 -22.32
N GLU A 261 35.86 -2.04 -22.78
CA GLU A 261 36.00 -0.69 -22.21
C GLU A 261 35.36 -0.62 -20.83
N ILE A 262 34.20 -1.27 -20.66
CA ILE A 262 33.52 -1.43 -19.36
C ILE A 262 34.40 -2.25 -18.40
N ALA A 263 34.96 -3.37 -18.87
CA ALA A 263 35.85 -4.20 -18.07
C ALA A 263 37.12 -3.47 -17.64
N THR A 264 37.74 -2.68 -18.52
CA THR A 264 38.91 -1.85 -18.20
C THR A 264 38.57 -0.81 -17.14
N LEU A 265 37.42 -0.14 -17.27
CA LEU A 265 36.99 0.89 -16.33
C LEU A 265 36.68 0.30 -14.94
N ILE A 266 36.01 -0.85 -14.87
CA ILE A 266 35.78 -1.57 -13.60
C ILE A 266 37.10 -2.05 -13.00
N SER A 267 38.02 -2.59 -13.81
CA SER A 267 39.33 -3.08 -13.35
C SER A 267 40.22 -1.98 -12.76
N SER A 268 39.96 -0.72 -13.10
CA SER A 268 40.69 0.43 -12.57
C SER A 268 40.20 0.88 -11.18
N ASP A 269 39.07 0.34 -10.72
CA ASP A 269 38.46 0.64 -9.42
C ASP A 269 38.41 -0.63 -8.55
N ILE A 270 39.17 -0.63 -7.46
CA ILE A 270 39.34 -1.79 -6.58
C ILE A 270 38.02 -2.20 -5.91
N SER A 271 37.15 -1.23 -5.58
CA SER A 271 35.85 -1.50 -4.95
C SER A 271 34.91 -2.16 -5.95
N LEU A 272 34.74 -1.56 -7.13
CA LEU A 272 33.86 -2.09 -8.18
C LEU A 272 34.34 -3.46 -8.68
N THR A 273 35.64 -3.69 -8.74
CA THR A 273 36.23 -4.99 -9.05
C THR A 273 35.85 -6.05 -8.01
N SER A 274 35.98 -5.71 -6.73
CA SER A 274 35.64 -6.61 -5.62
C SER A 274 34.15 -6.94 -5.61
N ASP A 275 33.30 -5.94 -5.79
CA ASP A 275 31.84 -6.10 -5.78
C ASP A 275 31.35 -6.90 -6.98
N LEU A 276 31.92 -6.68 -8.18
CA LEU A 276 31.64 -7.48 -9.36
C LEU A 276 32.02 -8.94 -9.18
N LEU A 277 33.21 -9.21 -8.63
CA LEU A 277 33.66 -10.59 -8.40
C LEU A 277 32.85 -11.27 -7.29
N LYS A 278 32.42 -10.56 -6.25
CA LYS A 278 31.50 -11.09 -5.22
C LYS A 278 30.13 -11.41 -5.79
N LEU A 279 29.56 -10.48 -6.58
CA LEU A 279 28.26 -10.67 -7.24
C LEU A 279 28.27 -11.92 -8.12
N VAL A 280 29.28 -12.07 -8.98
CA VAL A 280 29.38 -13.20 -9.92
C VAL A 280 29.68 -14.52 -9.22
N ASN A 281 30.41 -14.49 -8.10
CA ASN A 281 30.71 -15.70 -7.32
C ASN A 281 29.68 -16.02 -6.24
N SER A 282 28.62 -15.22 -6.12
CA SER A 282 27.50 -15.50 -5.22
C SER A 282 26.72 -16.73 -5.69
N ALA A 283 25.93 -17.31 -4.78
CA ALA A 283 25.03 -18.43 -5.09
C ALA A 283 24.06 -18.12 -6.25
N THR A 284 23.79 -16.83 -6.50
CA THR A 284 22.91 -16.29 -7.54
C THR A 284 23.28 -16.73 -8.96
N PHE A 285 24.57 -16.92 -9.26
CA PHE A 285 25.05 -17.31 -10.60
C PHE A 285 25.33 -18.82 -10.75
N ALA A 286 25.28 -19.58 -9.64
CA ALA A 286 25.43 -21.04 -9.62
C ALA A 286 26.60 -21.58 -10.47
N LEU A 287 27.76 -20.91 -10.43
CA LEU A 287 28.91 -21.26 -11.25
C LEU A 287 29.55 -22.58 -10.79
N ALA A 288 29.91 -23.45 -11.73
CA ALA A 288 30.62 -24.70 -11.46
C ALA A 288 32.05 -24.47 -10.93
N SER A 289 32.61 -23.29 -11.14
CA SER A 289 33.92 -22.87 -10.60
C SER A 289 33.95 -21.35 -10.43
N PRO A 290 34.67 -20.82 -9.43
CA PRO A 290 34.74 -19.37 -9.19
C PRO A 290 35.30 -18.59 -10.37
N CYS A 291 34.63 -17.51 -10.76
CA CYS A 291 35.09 -16.54 -11.75
C CYS A 291 36.27 -15.73 -11.20
N ARG A 292 37.40 -15.75 -11.93
CA ARG A 292 38.67 -15.10 -11.55
C ARG A 292 39.07 -13.93 -12.45
N SER A 293 38.27 -13.64 -13.48
CA SER A 293 38.58 -12.69 -14.55
C SER A 293 37.48 -11.63 -14.62
N ILE A 294 37.87 -10.35 -14.60
CA ILE A 294 36.92 -9.23 -14.68
C ILE A 294 36.23 -9.21 -16.05
N SER A 295 36.96 -9.54 -17.11
CA SER A 295 36.40 -9.64 -18.47
C SER A 295 35.33 -10.73 -18.56
N ASP A 296 35.52 -11.86 -17.88
CA ASP A 296 34.54 -12.94 -17.86
C ASP A 296 33.37 -12.63 -16.93
N ALA A 297 33.63 -11.95 -15.81
CA ALA A 297 32.59 -11.43 -14.92
C ALA A 297 31.67 -10.42 -15.65
N VAL A 298 32.24 -9.48 -16.41
CA VAL A 298 31.48 -8.51 -17.22
C VAL A 298 30.62 -9.20 -18.28
N LYS A 299 31.11 -10.28 -18.90
CA LYS A 299 30.33 -11.07 -19.88
C LYS A 299 29.21 -11.88 -19.22
N LEU A 300 29.47 -12.47 -18.05
CA LEU A 300 28.50 -13.25 -17.29
C LEU A 300 27.36 -12.38 -16.76
N VAL A 301 27.68 -11.17 -16.33
CA VAL A 301 26.71 -10.21 -15.79
C VAL A 301 25.99 -9.45 -16.92
N GLY A 302 26.70 -9.15 -18.01
CA GLY A 302 26.20 -8.36 -19.14
C GLY A 302 26.02 -6.87 -18.81
N ILE A 303 25.81 -6.03 -19.84
CA ILE A 303 25.64 -4.57 -19.71
C ILE A 303 24.61 -4.22 -18.63
N ARG A 304 23.45 -4.86 -18.68
CA ARG A 304 22.31 -4.53 -17.82
C ARG A 304 22.57 -4.92 -16.36
N GLY A 305 23.18 -6.07 -16.11
CA GLY A 305 23.57 -6.47 -14.75
C GLY A 305 24.68 -5.59 -14.17
N ILE A 306 25.61 -5.11 -15.01
CA ILE A 306 26.67 -4.19 -14.58
C ILE A 306 26.07 -2.83 -14.24
N LYS A 307 25.08 -2.37 -15.03
CA LYS A 307 24.31 -1.16 -14.72
C LYS A 307 23.65 -1.27 -13.34
N ASN A 308 22.99 -2.38 -13.07
CA ASN A 308 22.32 -2.62 -11.79
C ASN A 308 23.32 -2.68 -10.63
N MET A 309 24.42 -3.42 -10.77
CA MET A 309 25.47 -3.53 -9.77
C MET A 309 26.09 -2.17 -9.41
N ILE A 310 26.38 -1.36 -10.43
CA ILE A 310 26.98 -0.06 -10.23
C ILE A 310 26.00 0.85 -9.50
N LEU A 311 24.72 0.86 -9.87
CA LEU A 311 23.70 1.61 -9.13
C LEU A 311 23.63 1.17 -7.65
N SER A 312 23.78 -0.13 -7.36
CA SER A 312 23.84 -0.65 -5.99
C SER A 312 25.08 -0.16 -5.22
N VAL A 313 26.29 -0.32 -5.77
CA VAL A 313 27.57 0.01 -5.10
C VAL A 313 27.72 1.52 -4.87
N SER A 314 27.25 2.31 -5.82
CA SER A 314 27.37 3.77 -5.76
C SER A 314 26.44 4.35 -4.71
N SER A 315 25.31 3.69 -4.49
CA SER A 315 24.41 4.02 -3.39
C SER A 315 24.98 3.61 -2.04
N MET A 316 25.86 2.59 -1.97
CA MET A 316 26.56 2.15 -0.75
C MET A 316 27.71 3.06 -0.32
N ASN A 317 28.50 3.60 -1.26
CA ASN A 317 29.70 4.40 -0.93
C ASN A 317 29.40 5.79 -0.35
N VAL A 318 28.17 6.30 -0.54
CA VAL A 318 27.66 7.51 0.10
C VAL A 318 27.38 7.31 1.61
N LEU A 319 27.39 6.05 2.10
CA LEU A 319 26.74 5.66 3.36
C LEU A 319 27.66 5.46 4.56
N ASN A 320 28.97 5.63 4.43
CA ASN A 320 29.91 5.37 5.54
C ASN A 320 29.81 6.40 6.69
N THR A 321 28.78 7.24 6.73
CA THR A 321 28.62 8.34 7.71
C THR A 321 27.23 8.43 8.39
N LEU A 322 26.34 7.43 8.29
CA LEU A 322 24.92 7.60 8.69
C LEU A 322 24.40 6.60 9.76
N GLY A 323 23.33 7.00 10.46
CA GLY A 323 22.78 6.37 11.68
C GLY A 323 21.99 5.06 11.48
N GLU A 324 21.47 4.49 12.57
CA GLU A 324 20.80 3.16 12.58
C GLU A 324 19.52 3.08 11.74
N GLU A 325 18.70 4.14 11.70
CA GLU A 325 17.46 4.18 10.91
C GLU A 325 17.73 4.04 9.40
N THR A 326 18.81 4.66 8.92
CA THR A 326 19.24 4.54 7.52
C THR A 326 19.66 3.11 7.18
N LYS A 327 20.27 2.38 8.12
CA LYS A 327 20.65 0.96 7.91
C LYS A 327 19.42 0.05 7.78
N ALA A 328 18.37 0.31 8.55
CA ALA A 328 17.12 -0.43 8.47
C ALA A 328 16.46 -0.25 7.09
N LEU A 329 16.39 1.00 6.60
CA LEU A 329 15.84 1.31 5.29
C LEU A 329 16.65 0.67 4.14
N TRP A 330 17.97 0.62 4.27
CA TRP A 330 18.82 -0.12 3.32
C TRP A 330 18.60 -1.63 3.35
N THR A 331 18.51 -2.20 4.56
CA THR A 331 18.25 -3.64 4.72
C THR A 331 16.90 -4.02 4.10
N HIS A 332 15.89 -3.17 4.28
CA HIS A 332 14.61 -3.29 3.59
C HIS A 332 14.76 -3.28 2.08
N ALA A 333 15.41 -2.25 1.52
CA ALA A 333 15.63 -2.13 0.07
C ALA A 333 16.36 -3.35 -0.53
N TYR A 334 17.38 -3.88 0.15
CA TYR A 334 18.09 -5.10 -0.28
C TYR A 334 17.18 -6.34 -0.24
N ARG A 335 16.40 -6.49 0.82
CA ARG A 335 15.44 -7.59 0.96
C ARG A 335 14.40 -7.53 -0.18
N VAL A 336 13.83 -6.36 -0.44
CA VAL A 336 12.87 -6.16 -1.53
C VAL A 336 13.50 -6.44 -2.90
N ALA A 337 14.73 -6.00 -3.15
CA ALA A 337 15.47 -6.32 -4.38
C ALA A 337 15.62 -7.83 -4.59
N PHE A 338 16.06 -8.54 -3.54
CA PHE A 338 16.23 -9.99 -3.56
C PHE A 338 14.90 -10.72 -3.78
N TYR A 339 13.83 -10.31 -3.10
CA TYR A 339 12.49 -10.88 -3.27
C TYR A 339 11.95 -10.64 -4.67
N THR A 340 12.08 -9.42 -5.18
CA THR A 340 11.60 -9.05 -6.51
C THR A 340 12.27 -9.92 -7.57
N TYR A 341 13.59 -10.10 -7.48
CA TYR A 341 14.33 -10.94 -8.41
C TYR A 341 13.91 -12.42 -8.36
N ASN A 342 13.81 -12.99 -7.16
CA ASN A 342 13.43 -14.39 -7.01
C ASN A 342 11.98 -14.64 -7.43
N LEU A 343 11.05 -13.74 -7.11
CA LEU A 343 9.67 -13.82 -7.57
C LEU A 343 9.59 -13.68 -9.09
N ALA A 344 10.30 -12.72 -9.70
CA ALA A 344 10.34 -12.55 -11.15
C ALA A 344 10.88 -13.80 -11.87
N ARG A 345 11.92 -14.44 -11.34
CA ARG A 345 12.45 -15.70 -11.90
C ARG A 345 11.46 -16.86 -11.85
N ASN A 346 10.60 -16.91 -10.84
CA ASN A 346 9.61 -17.98 -10.70
C ASN A 346 8.35 -17.69 -11.51
N PHE A 347 7.79 -16.49 -11.39
CA PHE A 347 6.49 -16.13 -11.97
C PHE A 347 6.59 -15.54 -13.39
N CYS A 348 7.75 -15.05 -13.79
CA CYS A 348 7.95 -14.34 -15.06
C CYS A 348 9.18 -14.83 -15.83
N SER A 349 9.57 -16.10 -15.65
CA SER A 349 10.74 -16.71 -16.32
C SER A 349 10.73 -16.59 -17.86
N SER A 350 9.54 -16.54 -18.46
CA SER A 350 9.36 -16.34 -19.91
C SER A 350 9.59 -14.90 -20.37
N ASN A 351 9.51 -13.91 -19.46
CA ASN A 351 9.74 -12.50 -19.75
C ASN A 351 11.10 -12.06 -19.19
N ARG A 352 12.14 -12.24 -20.00
CA ARG A 352 13.52 -11.93 -19.64
C ARG A 352 13.72 -10.47 -19.21
N THR A 353 12.99 -9.52 -19.82
CA THR A 353 13.10 -8.10 -19.48
C THR A 353 12.66 -7.81 -18.05
N ILE A 354 11.55 -8.42 -17.59
CA ILE A 354 11.07 -8.30 -16.21
C ILE A 354 12.11 -8.85 -15.24
N VAL A 355 12.66 -10.04 -15.52
CA VAL A 355 13.68 -10.66 -14.66
C VAL A 355 14.93 -9.78 -14.56
N GLU A 356 15.39 -9.21 -15.67
CA GLU A 356 16.59 -8.37 -15.69
C GLU A 356 16.43 -7.04 -14.94
N ASP A 357 15.24 -6.43 -14.97
CA ASP A 357 14.95 -5.15 -14.27
C ASP A 357 14.51 -5.33 -12.82
N SER A 358 14.04 -6.53 -12.45
CA SER A 358 13.44 -6.81 -11.14
C SER A 358 14.31 -6.40 -9.95
N TYR A 359 15.58 -6.80 -9.94
CA TYR A 359 16.46 -6.51 -8.82
C TYR A 359 16.64 -5.00 -8.60
N ILE A 360 16.92 -4.25 -9.67
CA ILE A 360 17.19 -2.81 -9.56
C ILE A 360 15.92 -2.03 -9.21
N CYS A 361 14.77 -2.43 -9.75
CA CYS A 361 13.50 -1.81 -9.41
C CYS A 361 13.12 -2.08 -7.94
N GLY A 362 13.34 -3.31 -7.46
CA GLY A 362 13.16 -3.63 -6.04
C GLY A 362 14.13 -2.90 -5.12
N LEU A 363 15.38 -2.67 -5.55
CA LEU A 363 16.36 -1.93 -4.75
C LEU A 363 16.02 -0.43 -4.66
N LEU A 364 15.55 0.16 -5.75
CA LEU A 364 15.33 1.60 -5.86
C LEU A 364 13.91 2.04 -5.49
N HIS A 365 12.98 1.11 -5.23
CA HIS A 365 11.57 1.43 -4.99
C HIS A 365 11.39 2.53 -3.93
N ASP A 366 12.16 2.46 -2.85
CA ASP A 366 12.13 3.38 -1.71
C ASP A 366 13.22 4.46 -1.73
N MET A 367 13.88 4.69 -2.87
CA MET A 367 15.00 5.64 -2.97
C MET A 367 14.62 7.06 -2.52
N GLY A 368 13.36 7.46 -2.66
CA GLY A 368 12.87 8.75 -2.17
C GLY A 368 13.00 8.89 -0.65
N LYS A 369 12.71 7.83 0.11
CA LYS A 369 12.90 7.80 1.58
C LYS A 369 14.38 7.88 1.93
N LEU A 370 15.22 7.11 1.23
CA LEU A 370 16.67 7.08 1.46
C LEU A 370 17.31 8.45 1.24
N ILE A 371 16.94 9.13 0.15
CA ILE A 371 17.48 10.45 -0.15
C ILE A 371 17.02 11.47 0.89
N PHE A 372 15.77 11.39 1.33
CA PHE A 372 15.27 12.26 2.39
C PHE A 372 16.07 12.11 3.69
N GLU A 373 16.28 10.87 4.16
CA GLU A 373 17.01 10.58 5.40
C GLU A 373 18.50 10.94 5.34
N THR A 374 19.09 10.90 4.14
CA THR A 374 20.52 11.23 3.94
C THR A 374 20.77 12.71 3.62
N THR A 375 19.71 13.51 3.43
CA THR A 375 19.82 14.92 3.04
C THR A 375 20.40 15.78 4.17
N HIS A 376 21.43 16.59 3.87
CA HIS A 376 22.06 17.46 4.86
C HIS A 376 21.04 18.45 5.48
N PRO A 377 21.03 18.65 6.81
CA PRO A 377 20.03 19.51 7.50
C PRO A 377 19.92 20.94 6.95
N ALA A 378 20.99 21.47 6.34
CA ALA A 378 20.97 22.77 5.68
C ALA A 378 19.96 22.84 4.50
N TYR A 379 19.85 21.77 3.69
CA TYR A 379 18.87 21.71 2.61
C TYR A 379 17.45 21.61 3.16
N ILE A 380 17.26 20.82 4.21
CA ILE A 380 15.99 20.70 4.93
C ILE A 380 15.52 22.08 5.42
N ASN A 381 16.41 22.87 6.02
CA ASN A 381 16.08 24.23 6.46
C ASN A 381 15.75 25.16 5.28
N ARG A 382 16.50 25.07 4.19
CA ARG A 382 16.25 25.88 2.98
C ARG A 382 14.89 25.57 2.35
N ILE A 383 14.46 24.30 2.36
CA ILE A 383 13.13 23.91 1.90
C ILE A 383 12.04 24.47 2.81
N LYS A 384 12.25 24.43 4.13
CA LYS A 384 11.32 25.07 5.08
C LYS A 384 11.19 26.57 4.83
N ASP A 385 12.28 27.25 4.52
CA ASP A 385 12.26 28.68 4.16
C ASP A 385 11.48 28.94 2.87
N ILE A 386 11.67 28.10 1.83
CA ILE A 386 10.89 28.19 0.59
C ILE A 386 9.40 27.94 0.86
N CYS A 387 9.07 26.95 1.70
CA CYS A 387 7.69 26.67 2.09
C CYS A 387 7.05 27.89 2.76
N ALA A 388 7.77 28.51 3.71
CA ALA A 388 7.31 29.71 4.40
C ALA A 388 7.08 30.88 3.43
N GLN A 389 8.02 31.12 2.50
CA GLN A 389 7.90 32.17 1.47
C GLN A 389 6.70 31.95 0.54
N LYS A 390 6.39 30.69 0.20
CA LYS A 390 5.25 30.32 -0.66
C LYS A 390 3.92 30.18 0.11
N GLY A 391 3.91 30.44 1.42
CA GLY A 391 2.72 30.29 2.27
C GLY A 391 2.26 28.83 2.42
N ILE A 392 3.16 27.88 2.24
CA ILE A 392 2.93 26.44 2.45
C ILE A 392 3.03 26.16 3.94
N GLN A 393 2.03 25.47 4.48
CA GLN A 393 1.97 25.16 5.91
C GLN A 393 3.10 24.17 6.30
N PRO A 394 3.70 24.31 7.50
CA PRO A 394 4.80 23.44 7.94
C PRO A 394 4.46 21.94 7.97
N ASP A 395 3.19 21.60 8.20
CA ASP A 395 2.71 20.22 8.23
C ASP A 395 2.85 19.51 6.87
N ILE A 396 2.79 20.24 5.76
CA ILE A 396 3.02 19.70 4.40
C ILE A 396 4.47 19.21 4.27
N PHE A 397 5.41 19.97 4.83
CA PHE A 397 6.81 19.56 4.85
C PHE A 397 7.01 18.32 5.74
N GLU A 398 6.37 18.28 6.91
CA GLU A 398 6.41 17.11 7.80
C GLU A 398 5.83 15.85 7.13
N LYS A 399 4.80 15.98 6.28
CA LYS A 399 4.27 14.88 5.47
C LYS A 399 5.27 14.39 4.40
N LEU A 400 6.01 15.31 3.79
CA LEU A 400 7.09 14.96 2.87
C LEU A 400 8.20 14.19 3.59
N VAL A 401 8.61 14.67 4.77
CA VAL A 401 9.59 14.00 5.67
C VAL A 401 9.10 12.62 6.07
N ALA A 402 7.81 12.52 6.39
CA ALA A 402 7.15 11.27 6.73
C ALA A 402 7.09 10.29 5.54
N GLY A 403 7.50 10.69 4.33
CA GLY A 403 7.52 9.79 3.17
C GLY A 403 6.15 9.63 2.51
N VAL A 404 5.14 10.46 2.79
CA VAL A 404 3.80 10.35 2.19
C VAL A 404 3.81 10.44 0.65
N ASN A 405 4.90 10.98 0.07
CA ASN A 405 5.11 11.11 -1.37
C ASN A 405 6.46 10.54 -1.85
N HIS A 406 7.03 9.55 -1.14
CA HIS A 406 8.38 9.06 -1.44
C HIS A 406 8.52 8.43 -2.83
N GLY A 407 7.49 7.73 -3.34
CA GLY A 407 7.50 7.19 -4.71
C GLY A 407 7.60 8.29 -5.77
N GLU A 408 6.88 9.40 -5.58
CA GLU A 408 6.95 10.58 -6.46
C GLU A 408 8.32 11.25 -6.40
N ILE A 409 8.84 11.49 -5.19
CA ILE A 409 10.17 12.09 -4.99
C ILE A 409 11.24 11.21 -5.62
N GLY A 410 11.19 9.89 -5.37
CA GLY A 410 12.12 8.93 -5.94
C GLY A 410 12.08 8.92 -7.46
N ALA A 411 10.88 8.97 -8.05
CA ALA A 411 10.70 9.01 -9.49
C ALA A 411 11.24 10.32 -10.12
N LEU A 412 10.93 11.49 -9.52
CA LEU A 412 11.46 12.78 -9.98
C LEU A 412 12.99 12.84 -9.92
N ILE A 413 13.60 12.22 -8.90
CA ILE A 413 15.06 12.12 -8.81
C ILE A 413 15.62 11.17 -9.86
N ALA A 414 14.98 10.01 -10.05
CA ALA A 414 15.37 9.05 -11.09
C ALA A 414 15.29 9.68 -12.50
N GLU A 415 14.27 10.48 -12.79
CA GLU A 415 14.14 11.29 -14.02
C GLU A 415 15.29 12.28 -14.16
N LYS A 416 15.58 13.05 -13.10
CA LYS A 416 16.70 14.00 -13.08
C LYS A 416 18.06 13.32 -13.33
N TRP A 417 18.21 12.07 -12.86
CA TRP A 417 19.38 11.24 -13.08
C TRP A 417 19.37 10.45 -14.39
N ASN A 418 18.38 10.69 -15.26
CA ASN A 418 18.20 10.02 -16.56
C ASN A 418 18.13 8.49 -16.44
N PHE A 419 17.45 7.97 -15.41
CA PHE A 419 17.18 6.54 -15.32
C PHE A 419 16.18 6.11 -16.40
N PRO A 420 16.22 4.83 -16.84
CA PRO A 420 15.24 4.31 -17.78
C PRO A 420 13.81 4.48 -17.28
N GLU A 421 12.88 4.77 -18.19
CA GLU A 421 11.46 4.99 -17.90
C GLU A 421 10.82 3.83 -17.11
N VAL A 422 11.27 2.60 -17.37
CA VAL A 422 10.80 1.41 -16.61
C VAL A 422 11.09 1.56 -15.12
N ILE A 423 12.30 2.01 -14.75
CA ILE A 423 12.70 2.19 -13.35
C ILE A 423 11.92 3.36 -12.74
N VAL A 424 11.83 4.49 -13.45
CA VAL A 424 11.06 5.68 -13.02
C VAL A 424 9.61 5.29 -12.72
N SER A 425 8.97 4.60 -13.66
CA SER A 425 7.57 4.20 -13.54
C SER A 425 7.36 3.19 -12.42
N VAL A 426 8.26 2.22 -12.23
CA VAL A 426 8.12 1.28 -11.11
C VAL A 426 8.29 2.01 -9.78
N ILE A 427 9.28 2.89 -9.62
CA ILE A 427 9.43 3.70 -8.39
C ILE A 427 8.18 4.54 -8.12
N ARG A 428 7.60 5.15 -9.15
CA ARG A 428 6.40 5.98 -9.02
C ARG A 428 5.17 5.18 -8.57
N HIS A 429 5.02 3.96 -9.09
CA HIS A 429 3.80 3.16 -8.96
C HIS A 429 3.95 1.92 -8.07
N HIS A 430 5.11 1.66 -7.44
CA HIS A 430 5.39 0.39 -6.73
C HIS A 430 4.38 0.03 -5.65
N HIS A 431 3.71 1.01 -5.06
CA HIS A 431 2.65 0.72 -4.12
C HIS A 431 1.26 0.51 -4.81
N GLU A 432 0.99 1.10 -6.00
CA GLU A 432 -0.30 1.09 -6.77
C GLU A 432 -0.01 0.50 -8.15
N PRO A 433 0.21 -0.82 -8.22
CA PRO A 433 0.49 -1.47 -9.48
C PRO A 433 -0.67 -1.36 -10.48
N ASP A 434 -1.90 -1.12 -10.01
CA ASP A 434 -3.09 -0.88 -10.84
C ASP A 434 -3.00 0.39 -11.69
N LEU A 435 -2.34 1.43 -11.20
CA LEU A 435 -2.12 2.69 -11.94
C LEU A 435 -0.88 2.66 -12.85
N ALA A 436 -0.06 1.60 -12.77
CA ALA A 436 1.14 1.49 -13.58
C ALA A 436 0.80 1.28 -15.06
N PRO A 437 1.56 1.87 -16.01
CA PRO A 437 1.42 1.59 -17.42
C PRO A 437 1.51 0.09 -17.73
N GLU A 438 0.71 -0.40 -18.67
CA GLU A 438 0.55 -1.84 -18.93
C GLU A 438 1.88 -2.56 -19.24
N ASN A 439 2.83 -1.87 -19.88
CA ASN A 439 4.14 -2.41 -20.23
C ASN A 439 5.07 -2.64 -19.01
N VAL A 440 4.80 -2.00 -17.86
CA VAL A 440 5.57 -2.18 -16.62
C VAL A 440 4.74 -2.73 -15.48
N LYS A 441 3.40 -2.77 -15.61
CA LYS A 441 2.45 -3.20 -14.59
C LYS A 441 2.85 -4.50 -13.91
N LYS A 442 3.21 -5.53 -14.69
CA LYS A 442 3.62 -6.82 -14.12
C LYS A 442 4.87 -6.74 -13.25
N LEU A 443 5.85 -5.93 -13.64
CA LEU A 443 7.06 -5.70 -12.84
C LEU A 443 6.73 -4.89 -11.57
N THR A 444 5.88 -3.88 -11.68
CA THR A 444 5.39 -3.09 -10.54
C THR A 444 4.64 -3.98 -9.54
N GLU A 445 3.80 -4.90 -9.99
CA GLU A 445 3.12 -5.89 -9.14
C GLU A 445 4.09 -6.78 -8.36
N ILE A 446 5.21 -7.20 -8.97
CA ILE A 446 6.23 -8.01 -8.29
C ILE A 446 6.95 -7.18 -7.23
N VAL A 447 7.29 -5.92 -7.51
CA VAL A 447 7.92 -5.02 -6.54
C VAL A 447 6.97 -4.76 -5.38
N TYR A 448 5.70 -4.46 -5.65
CA TYR A 448 4.64 -4.36 -4.64
C TYR A 448 4.59 -5.59 -3.74
N LEU A 449 4.48 -6.78 -4.35
CA LEU A 449 4.37 -8.03 -3.60
C LEU A 449 5.61 -8.27 -2.73
N SER A 450 6.80 -7.91 -3.24
CA SER A 450 8.07 -8.05 -2.54
C SER A 450 8.18 -7.13 -1.33
N ASP A 451 7.76 -5.87 -1.48
CA ASP A 451 7.70 -4.87 -0.42
C ASP A 451 6.71 -5.29 0.68
N MET A 452 5.51 -5.69 0.29
CA MET A 452 4.50 -6.21 1.22
C MET A 452 4.97 -7.49 1.94
N LEU A 453 5.67 -8.39 1.25
CA LEU A 453 6.24 -9.58 1.89
C LEU A 453 7.30 -9.24 2.94
N ALA A 454 8.14 -8.23 2.71
CA ALA A 454 9.10 -7.74 3.70
C ALA A 454 8.37 -7.23 4.96
N HIS A 455 7.36 -6.37 4.79
CA HIS A 455 6.53 -5.88 5.91
C HIS A 455 5.76 -7.00 6.62
N TYR A 456 5.29 -8.02 5.90
CA TYR A 456 4.60 -9.17 6.49
C TYR A 456 5.52 -9.99 7.40
N GLN A 457 6.80 -10.16 7.02
CA GLN A 457 7.80 -10.83 7.86
C GLN A 457 8.13 -10.04 9.12
N GLU A 458 8.17 -8.72 9.01
CA GLU A 458 8.38 -7.81 10.15
C GLU A 458 7.14 -7.68 11.04
N LYS A 459 5.99 -8.27 10.62
CA LYS A 459 4.68 -8.24 11.30
C LYS A 459 4.04 -6.85 11.34
N ASP A 460 4.39 -6.01 10.39
CA ASP A 460 3.75 -4.71 10.19
C ASP A 460 2.35 -4.85 9.59
N ILE A 461 2.19 -5.87 8.75
CA ILE A 461 0.95 -6.20 8.04
C ILE A 461 0.60 -7.69 8.16
N ASP A 462 -0.67 -8.00 7.94
CA ASP A 462 -1.23 -9.36 7.88
C ASP A 462 -1.60 -9.76 6.44
N PHE A 463 -1.90 -11.05 6.20
CA PHE A 463 -2.26 -11.58 4.88
C PHE A 463 -3.37 -10.79 4.17
N TYR A 464 -4.36 -10.32 4.92
CA TYR A 464 -5.52 -9.62 4.38
C TYR A 464 -5.27 -8.17 4.00
N GLN A 465 -4.08 -7.65 4.28
CA GLN A 465 -3.65 -6.30 3.92
C GLN A 465 -2.99 -6.26 2.53
N PHE A 466 -2.73 -7.41 1.91
CA PHE A 466 -2.28 -7.50 0.53
C PHE A 466 -3.42 -7.19 -0.45
N ASP A 467 -3.09 -6.54 -1.55
CA ASP A 467 -3.99 -6.41 -2.69
C ASP A 467 -4.35 -7.79 -3.26
N GLN A 468 -5.66 -8.09 -3.27
CA GLN A 468 -6.17 -9.41 -3.64
C GLN A 468 -6.06 -9.67 -5.14
N GLU A 469 -6.14 -8.64 -5.98
CA GLU A 469 -5.96 -8.77 -7.42
C GLU A 469 -4.48 -9.09 -7.72
N VAL A 470 -3.56 -8.42 -7.03
CA VAL A 470 -2.13 -8.74 -7.16
C VAL A 470 -1.84 -10.17 -6.70
N LEU A 471 -2.39 -10.61 -5.56
CA LEU A 471 -2.24 -12.00 -5.10
C LEU A 471 -2.80 -13.00 -6.13
N ALA A 472 -3.98 -12.73 -6.70
CA ALA A 472 -4.59 -13.56 -7.73
C ALA A 472 -3.72 -13.63 -9.01
N ASN A 473 -3.11 -12.51 -9.41
CA ASN A 473 -2.20 -12.41 -10.56
C ASN A 473 -0.90 -13.22 -10.40
N PHE A 474 -0.58 -13.69 -9.18
CA PHE A 474 0.50 -14.64 -8.89
C PHE A 474 0.01 -15.99 -8.36
N HIS A 475 -1.29 -16.28 -8.49
CA HIS A 475 -1.92 -17.53 -8.06
C HIS A 475 -1.74 -17.82 -6.55
N ILE A 476 -1.66 -16.78 -5.72
CA ILE A 476 -1.64 -16.87 -4.26
C ILE A 476 -3.07 -16.70 -3.76
N THR A 477 -3.72 -17.79 -3.34
CA THR A 477 -5.16 -17.80 -3.00
C THR A 477 -5.44 -17.84 -1.50
N ASN A 478 -4.43 -18.09 -0.67
CA ASN A 478 -4.61 -18.21 0.77
C ASN A 478 -3.33 -17.90 1.56
N GLU A 479 -3.51 -17.63 2.85
CA GLU A 479 -2.43 -17.28 3.78
C GLU A 479 -1.35 -18.36 3.87
N ILE A 480 -1.73 -19.64 3.80
CA ILE A 480 -0.77 -20.76 3.88
C ILE A 480 0.20 -20.72 2.70
N GLN A 481 -0.28 -20.40 1.49
CA GLN A 481 0.57 -20.24 0.32
C GLN A 481 1.48 -19.03 0.45
N LEU A 482 0.95 -17.86 0.85
CA LEU A 482 1.75 -16.66 1.08
C LEU A 482 2.86 -16.94 2.10
N GLN A 483 2.52 -17.59 3.22
CA GLN A 483 3.47 -17.88 4.29
C GLN A 483 4.56 -18.85 3.86
N LYS A 484 4.24 -19.84 3.00
CA LYS A 484 5.26 -20.72 2.39
C LYS A 484 6.23 -19.94 1.50
N ILE A 485 5.72 -19.04 0.65
CA ILE A 485 6.54 -18.19 -0.22
C ILE A 485 7.43 -17.28 0.63
N SER A 486 6.83 -16.57 1.60
CA SER A 486 7.51 -15.69 2.54
C SER A 486 8.66 -16.40 3.27
N ASN A 487 8.39 -17.54 3.91
CA ASN A 487 9.40 -18.31 4.64
C ASN A 487 10.51 -18.84 3.74
N SER A 488 10.20 -19.18 2.48
CA SER A 488 11.21 -19.64 1.52
C SER A 488 12.14 -18.51 1.11
N LEU A 489 11.57 -17.31 0.87
CA LEU A 489 12.32 -16.11 0.53
C LEU A 489 13.19 -15.62 1.69
N GLU A 490 12.66 -15.60 2.91
CA GLU A 490 13.41 -15.23 4.12
C GLU A 490 14.64 -16.11 4.32
N LYS A 491 14.45 -17.44 4.30
CA LYS A 491 15.55 -18.39 4.43
C LYS A 491 16.60 -18.28 3.33
N ALA A 492 16.20 -17.89 2.13
CA ALA A 492 17.12 -17.70 1.02
C ALA A 492 17.93 -16.40 1.19
N PHE A 493 17.27 -15.32 1.64
CA PHE A 493 17.92 -14.03 1.93
C PHE A 493 18.92 -14.13 3.09
N ASP A 494 18.56 -14.84 4.17
CA ASP A 494 19.45 -15.03 5.33
C ASP A 494 20.72 -15.79 4.97
N LYS A 495 20.65 -16.72 3.99
CA LYS A 495 21.82 -17.46 3.49
C LYS A 495 22.73 -16.63 2.60
N GLU A 496 22.20 -15.62 1.92
CA GLU A 496 22.98 -14.70 1.08
C GLU A 496 23.62 -13.57 1.89
N SER A 497 23.02 -13.23 3.02
CA SER A 497 23.48 -12.15 3.92
C SER A 497 24.55 -12.59 4.94
N GLN A 498 24.90 -13.89 4.96
CA GLN A 498 25.98 -14.49 5.75
C GLN A 498 27.20 -14.74 4.89
#